data_AF-A0A4Q3T9A1-F1
#
_entry.id   AF-A0A4Q3T9A1-F1
#
_cell.length_a   1.000
_cell.length_b   1.000
_cell.length_c   1.000
_cell.angle_alpha   90.00
_cell.angle_beta   90.00
_cell.angle_gamma   90.00
#
_symmetry.space_group_name_H-M   'P 1'
#
loop_
_entity.id
_entity.type
_entity.pdbx_description
1 polymer ?
#
loop_
_entity_poly.entity_id
_entity_poly.type
_entity_poly.pdbx_seq_one_letter_code
_entity_poly.pdbx_strand_id
1 'polypeptide(L)'
;MAPGKRRLVSLLLAAGSLLSLSACDLVLWVWGDKEPIPSMTPEAIATREAPPELVFRGQLAGQPVDMLVHDCEVFHVERLPKGGVKWTSVLEPDFYPLWTSCIRQSLKVEKGVMTVELGRQAFGAGGCCATSGVYTSGDGRNWKKIANW
;
A
#
# COMPACT_ATOMS: atom_id res chain seq x y z
N MET A 1 43.98 -56.16 -31.41
CA MET A 1 45.25 -55.81 -30.74
C MET A 1 46.03 -54.87 -31.68
N ALA A 2 46.14 -53.58 -31.31
CA ALA A 2 47.00 -52.50 -31.86
C ALA A 2 46.89 -52.07 -33.35
N PRO A 3 47.43 -50.89 -33.75
CA PRO A 3 47.35 -49.53 -33.17
C PRO A 3 46.95 -48.47 -34.25
N GLY A 4 46.40 -47.31 -33.90
CA GLY A 4 47.15 -46.09 -33.58
C GLY A 4 47.55 -45.27 -34.82
N LYS A 5 46.80 -44.20 -35.15
CA LYS A 5 47.19 -43.16 -36.12
C LYS A 5 47.24 -41.79 -35.45
N ARG A 6 48.43 -41.20 -35.42
CA ARG A 6 48.68 -39.79 -35.09
C ARG A 6 48.41 -38.94 -36.34
N ARG A 7 47.63 -37.87 -36.23
CA ARG A 7 47.72 -36.64 -37.05
C ARG A 7 47.38 -35.47 -36.12
N LEU A 8 48.35 -34.63 -35.78
CA LEU A 8 48.68 -33.37 -36.49
C LEU A 8 47.51 -32.40 -36.50
N VAL A 9 47.73 -31.21 -35.92
CA VAL A 9 47.03 -29.91 -36.07
C VAL A 9 47.00 -29.26 -34.70
N SER A 10 47.36 -28.00 -34.46
CA SER A 10 48.07 -26.98 -35.22
C SER A 10 48.38 -25.89 -34.19
N LEU A 11 49.35 -25.05 -34.53
CA LEU A 11 49.61 -23.74 -33.93
C LEU A 11 48.35 -23.03 -33.46
N LEU A 12 48.41 -22.40 -32.28
CA LEU A 12 48.01 -21.02 -32.00
C LEU A 12 48.29 -20.72 -30.51
N LEU A 13 49.55 -20.40 -30.24
CA LEU A 13 49.98 -19.71 -29.03
C LEU A 13 49.97 -18.20 -29.33
N ALA A 14 49.69 -17.42 -28.29
CA ALA A 14 49.87 -15.96 -28.20
C ALA A 14 48.72 -15.06 -28.71
N ALA A 15 47.63 -15.00 -27.94
CA ALA A 15 46.82 -13.79 -27.77
C ALA A 15 46.08 -13.88 -26.43
N GLY A 16 46.83 -14.07 -25.34
CA GLY A 16 46.31 -14.09 -23.99
C GLY A 16 46.86 -12.91 -23.20
N SER A 17 46.06 -12.38 -22.29
CA SER A 17 46.34 -11.31 -21.33
C SER A 17 46.32 -9.88 -21.89
N LEU A 18 45.19 -9.17 -21.68
CA LEU A 18 45.13 -7.74 -21.28
C LEU A 18 43.70 -7.15 -21.16
N LEU A 19 42.62 -7.93 -21.20
CA LEU A 19 41.24 -7.39 -21.17
C LEU A 19 40.43 -7.68 -19.88
N SER A 20 41.04 -8.25 -18.83
CA SER A 20 40.26 -8.84 -17.72
C SER A 20 39.84 -7.91 -16.58
N LEU A 21 40.13 -6.59 -16.61
CA LEU A 21 39.84 -5.70 -15.48
C LEU A 21 38.72 -4.67 -15.69
N SER A 22 38.17 -4.54 -16.91
CA SER A 22 37.10 -3.57 -17.21
C SER A 22 35.71 -4.19 -17.38
N ALA A 23 35.55 -5.49 -17.13
CA ALA A 23 34.30 -6.20 -17.40
C ALA A 23 33.40 -6.35 -16.16
N CYS A 24 33.90 -6.15 -14.94
CA CYS A 24 33.08 -6.32 -13.73
C CYS A 24 32.09 -5.17 -13.51
N ASP A 25 32.42 -3.94 -13.91
CA ASP A 25 31.49 -2.81 -13.79
C ASP A 25 30.32 -2.90 -14.79
N LEU A 26 30.55 -3.45 -15.98
CA LEU A 26 29.49 -3.59 -16.99
C LEU A 26 28.48 -4.70 -16.63
N VAL A 27 28.90 -5.73 -15.90
CA VAL A 27 28.00 -6.82 -15.48
C VAL A 27 26.99 -6.34 -14.43
N LEU A 28 27.38 -5.45 -13.51
CA LEU A 28 26.46 -4.90 -12.51
C LEU A 28 25.44 -3.90 -13.08
N TRP A 29 25.74 -3.25 -14.21
CA TRP A 29 24.79 -2.35 -14.89
C TRP A 29 23.81 -3.10 -15.78
N VAL A 30 24.21 -4.26 -16.35
CA VAL A 30 23.37 -5.05 -17.25
C VAL A 30 22.57 -6.11 -16.51
N TRP A 31 23.06 -6.66 -15.38
CA TRP A 31 22.41 -7.73 -14.59
C TRP A 31 22.03 -7.28 -13.18
N GLY A 32 22.22 -6.00 -12.86
CA GLY A 32 21.51 -5.40 -11.75
C GLY A 32 20.05 -5.27 -12.16
N ASP A 33 19.26 -6.32 -11.91
CA ASP A 33 17.82 -6.16 -11.77
C ASP A 33 17.64 -5.01 -10.78
N LYS A 34 17.32 -3.84 -11.32
CA LYS A 34 16.92 -2.70 -10.52
C LYS A 34 15.60 -3.13 -9.93
N GLU A 35 15.67 -3.84 -8.79
CA GLU A 35 14.49 -4.08 -7.98
C GLU A 35 13.79 -2.73 -7.91
N PRO A 36 12.54 -2.63 -8.37
CA PRO A 36 11.84 -1.37 -8.30
C PRO A 36 11.96 -0.93 -6.86
N ILE A 37 12.66 0.19 -6.62
CA ILE A 37 12.54 0.90 -5.36
C ILE A 37 11.04 0.96 -5.17
N PRO A 38 10.47 0.39 -4.09
CA PRO A 38 9.03 0.34 -3.91
C PRO A 38 8.59 1.80 -4.01
N SER A 39 8.06 2.17 -5.18
CA SER A 39 7.52 3.49 -5.41
C SER A 39 6.34 3.50 -4.47
N MET A 40 6.52 4.14 -3.32
CA MET A 40 5.52 4.12 -2.26
C MET A 40 4.24 4.61 -2.93
N THR A 41 3.28 3.70 -3.08
CA THR A 41 2.05 4.02 -3.78
C THR A 41 1.34 5.13 -3.00
N PRO A 42 0.45 5.93 -3.64
CA PRO A 42 -0.30 6.96 -2.93
C PRO A 42 -0.96 6.44 -1.64
N GLU A 43 -1.44 5.19 -1.66
CA GLU A 43 -2.04 4.50 -0.52
C GLU A 43 -1.01 4.20 0.58
N ALA A 44 0.20 3.76 0.20
CA ALA A 44 1.27 3.49 1.15
C ALA A 44 1.74 4.79 1.84
N ILE A 45 1.83 5.88 1.08
CA ILE A 45 2.15 7.22 1.58
C ILE A 45 1.05 7.69 2.54
N ALA A 46 -0.21 7.66 2.10
CA ALA A 46 -1.35 8.08 2.92
C ALA A 46 -1.50 7.26 4.21
N THR A 47 -1.29 5.94 4.16
CA THR A 47 -1.32 5.08 5.37
C THR A 47 -0.20 5.42 6.35
N ARG A 48 0.97 5.80 5.82
CA ARG A 48 2.14 6.14 6.64
C ARG A 48 2.01 7.52 7.28
N GLU A 49 1.49 8.47 6.54
CA GLU A 49 1.38 9.88 6.93
C GLU A 49 0.08 10.22 7.65
N ALA A 50 -0.89 9.28 7.66
CA ALA A 50 -2.13 9.46 8.36
C ALA A 50 -1.90 9.69 9.87
N PRO A 51 -2.57 10.69 10.46
CA PRO A 51 -2.45 11.02 11.87
C PRO A 51 -3.12 9.93 12.73
N PRO A 52 -2.76 9.82 14.02
CA PRO A 52 -3.23 8.73 14.89
C PRO A 52 -4.75 8.70 15.09
N GLU A 53 -5.44 9.83 14.95
CA GLU A 53 -6.90 9.91 15.01
C GLU A 53 -7.60 9.38 13.75
N LEU A 54 -6.86 9.02 12.69
CA LEU A 54 -7.39 8.42 11.47
C LEU A 54 -6.90 6.99 11.24
N VAL A 55 -6.08 6.44 12.14
CA VAL A 55 -5.51 5.10 12.00
C VAL A 55 -5.79 4.29 13.25
N PHE A 56 -6.17 3.03 13.07
CA PHE A 56 -6.19 2.07 14.16
C PHE A 56 -5.44 0.81 13.79
N ARG A 57 -4.53 0.40 14.67
CA ARG A 57 -3.82 -0.86 14.59
C ARG A 57 -3.98 -1.56 15.92
N GLY A 58 -4.68 -2.68 15.92
CA GLY A 58 -4.99 -3.38 17.16
C GLY A 58 -5.85 -4.59 16.93
N GLN A 59 -6.64 -4.94 17.93
CA GLN A 59 -7.55 -6.07 17.86
C GLN A 59 -9.00 -5.60 18.03
N LEU A 60 -9.90 -6.11 17.18
CA LEU A 60 -11.35 -6.01 17.33
C LEU A 60 -11.93 -7.42 17.25
N ALA A 61 -12.88 -7.73 18.13
CA ALA A 61 -13.46 -9.08 18.24
C ALA A 61 -12.41 -10.22 18.28
N GLY A 62 -11.25 -9.98 18.89
CA GLY A 62 -10.15 -10.95 19.00
C GLY A 62 -9.37 -11.21 17.70
N GLN A 63 -9.59 -10.40 16.65
CA GLN A 63 -8.85 -10.47 15.39
C GLN A 63 -7.96 -9.25 15.23
N PRO A 64 -6.73 -9.40 14.69
CA PRO A 64 -5.90 -8.25 14.34
C PRO A 64 -6.55 -7.48 13.19
N VAL A 65 -6.54 -6.15 13.30
CA VAL A 65 -7.11 -5.25 12.30
C VAL A 65 -6.25 -4.00 12.17
N ASP A 66 -6.05 -3.57 10.93
CA ASP A 66 -5.40 -2.32 10.54
C ASP A 66 -6.42 -1.53 9.72
N MET A 67 -6.84 -0.40 10.26
CA MET A 67 -7.89 0.45 9.71
C MET A 67 -7.35 1.85 9.46
N LEU A 68 -7.80 2.45 8.37
CA LEU A 68 -7.48 3.80 7.99
C LEU A 68 -8.76 4.53 7.60
N VAL A 69 -8.92 5.76 8.08
CA VAL A 69 -9.90 6.70 7.58
C VAL A 69 -9.19 7.67 6.64
N HIS A 70 -9.64 7.73 5.40
CA HIS A 70 -9.07 8.59 4.37
C HIS A 70 -10.19 9.10 3.46
N ASP A 71 -10.17 10.39 3.13
CA ASP A 71 -11.23 11.10 2.39
C ASP A 71 -12.66 10.68 2.80
N CYS A 72 -12.97 10.70 4.09
CA CYS A 72 -14.31 10.35 4.59
C CYS A 72 -14.78 8.92 4.23
N GLU A 73 -13.84 8.00 4.07
CA GLU A 73 -14.08 6.58 3.84
C GLU A 73 -13.18 5.76 4.77
N VAL A 74 -13.65 4.59 5.20
CA VAL A 74 -12.91 3.67 6.07
C VAL A 74 -12.41 2.50 5.25
N PHE A 75 -11.12 2.23 5.35
CA PHE A 75 -10.44 1.16 4.65
C PHE A 75 -9.84 0.17 5.64
N HIS A 76 -10.00 -1.12 5.33
CA HIS A 76 -9.14 -2.17 5.86
C HIS A 76 -7.81 -2.15 5.10
N VAL A 77 -6.70 -2.15 5.84
CA VAL A 77 -5.35 -2.05 5.28
C VAL A 77 -4.66 -3.41 5.35
N GLU A 78 -4.46 -4.02 4.20
CA GLU A 78 -3.59 -5.21 4.05
C GLU A 78 -2.15 -4.75 3.76
N ARG A 79 -1.20 -5.11 4.61
CA ARG A 79 0.22 -4.81 4.38
C ARG A 79 0.84 -5.86 3.47
N LEU A 80 1.45 -5.40 2.39
CA LEU A 80 2.12 -6.24 1.39
C LEU A 80 3.64 -6.23 1.60
N PRO A 81 4.38 -7.19 1.02
CA PRO A 81 5.83 -7.16 0.99
C PRO A 81 6.39 -5.86 0.42
N LYS A 82 7.64 -5.53 0.76
CA LYS A 82 8.35 -4.33 0.29
C LYS A 82 7.64 -3.00 0.63
N GLY A 83 6.81 -2.98 1.67
CA GLY A 83 6.14 -1.76 2.16
C GLY A 83 4.92 -1.33 1.36
N GLY A 84 4.42 -2.17 0.46
CA GLY A 84 3.14 -1.93 -0.21
C GLY A 84 1.97 -2.06 0.75
N VAL A 85 0.85 -1.45 0.39
CA VAL A 85 -0.43 -1.64 1.08
C VAL A 85 -1.52 -1.87 0.05
N LYS A 86 -2.55 -2.60 0.44
CA LYS A 86 -3.79 -2.72 -0.30
C LYS A 86 -4.92 -2.26 0.61
N TRP A 87 -5.73 -1.35 0.10
CA TRP A 87 -6.91 -0.87 0.79
C TRP A 87 -8.15 -1.59 0.28
N THR A 88 -9.01 -1.95 1.21
CA THR A 88 -10.34 -2.48 0.93
C THR A 88 -11.35 -1.59 1.64
N SER A 89 -12.22 -0.91 0.89
CA SER A 89 -13.29 -0.10 1.48
C SER A 89 -14.24 -0.97 2.30
N VAL A 90 -14.57 -0.51 3.50
CA VAL A 90 -15.50 -1.19 4.41
C VAL A 90 -16.65 -0.31 4.87
N LEU A 91 -16.52 1.01 4.74
CA LEU A 91 -17.56 1.97 5.11
C LEU A 91 -17.36 3.30 4.41
N GLU A 92 -18.44 3.81 3.81
CA GLU A 92 -18.55 5.17 3.30
C GLU A 92 -19.91 5.79 3.72
N PRO A 93 -20.04 7.12 3.73
CA PRO A 93 -21.31 7.81 3.90
C PRO A 93 -22.29 7.47 2.77
N ASP A 94 -23.56 7.80 2.99
CA ASP A 94 -24.59 7.67 1.96
C ASP A 94 -24.17 8.40 0.66
N PHE A 95 -24.59 7.88 -0.48
CA PHE A 95 -24.23 8.46 -1.78
C PHE A 95 -24.83 9.85 -1.99
N TYR A 96 -24.02 10.80 -2.50
CA TYR A 96 -24.48 12.12 -2.92
C TYR A 96 -24.29 12.33 -4.43
N PRO A 97 -25.31 12.81 -5.18
CA PRO A 97 -25.23 12.90 -6.64
C PRO A 97 -24.27 13.97 -7.20
N LEU A 98 -23.86 14.96 -6.39
CA LEU A 98 -23.00 16.05 -6.82
C LEU A 98 -21.61 15.96 -6.18
N TRP A 99 -20.69 16.79 -6.68
CA TRP A 99 -19.32 16.90 -6.18
C TRP A 99 -19.31 17.27 -4.69
N THR A 100 -18.64 16.43 -3.88
CA THR A 100 -18.45 16.64 -2.46
C THR A 100 -16.99 16.45 -2.06
N SER A 101 -16.56 17.17 -1.02
CA SER A 101 -15.25 16.99 -0.41
C SER A 101 -15.39 16.58 1.06
N CYS A 102 -14.47 15.76 1.56
CA CYS A 102 -14.42 15.46 2.98
C CYS A 102 -14.07 16.72 3.78
N ILE A 103 -14.86 17.01 4.82
CA ILE A 103 -14.61 18.15 5.73
C ILE A 103 -14.55 17.72 7.20
N ARG A 104 -15.03 16.52 7.52
CA ARG A 104 -15.03 15.98 8.87
C ARG A 104 -14.77 14.48 8.82
N GLN A 105 -13.68 14.05 9.44
CA GLN A 105 -13.37 12.63 9.61
C GLN A 105 -12.65 12.41 10.92
N SER A 106 -12.99 11.34 11.64
CA SER A 106 -12.24 10.89 12.81
C SER A 106 -12.51 9.42 13.10
N LEU A 107 -11.56 8.77 13.75
CA LEU A 107 -11.65 7.40 14.22
C LEU A 107 -11.25 7.35 15.70
N LYS A 108 -12.06 6.66 16.50
CA LYS A 108 -11.77 6.38 17.91
C LYS A 108 -12.12 4.93 18.22
N VAL A 109 -11.36 4.32 19.11
CA VAL A 109 -11.66 2.98 19.63
C VAL A 109 -11.73 3.04 21.14
N GLU A 110 -12.89 2.67 21.68
CA GLU A 110 -13.15 2.67 23.12
C GLU A 110 -13.82 1.35 23.50
N LYS A 111 -13.29 0.68 24.53
CA LYS A 111 -13.86 -0.58 25.06
C LYS A 111 -14.11 -1.66 23.99
N GLY A 112 -13.24 -1.72 22.97
CA GLY A 112 -13.35 -2.68 21.86
C GLY A 112 -14.41 -2.32 20.81
N VAL A 113 -14.99 -1.13 20.88
CA VAL A 113 -15.90 -0.59 19.86
C VAL A 113 -15.21 0.56 19.14
N MET A 114 -15.13 0.44 17.82
CA MET A 114 -14.68 1.48 16.93
C MET A 114 -15.82 2.43 16.61
N THR A 115 -15.59 3.72 16.74
CA THR A 115 -16.51 4.80 16.36
C THR A 115 -15.82 5.68 15.33
N VAL A 116 -16.52 5.97 14.24
CA VAL A 116 -16.03 6.80 13.15
C VAL A 116 -17.04 7.91 12.88
N GLU A 117 -16.56 9.14 12.78
CA GLU A 117 -17.36 10.28 12.30
C GLU A 117 -16.94 10.59 10.87
N LEU A 118 -17.89 10.68 9.94
CA LEU A 118 -17.65 11.02 8.54
C LEU A 118 -18.61 12.13 8.09
N GLY A 119 -18.12 13.09 7.33
CA GLY A 119 -18.90 14.23 6.85
C GLY A 119 -18.33 14.85 5.58
N ARG A 120 -19.09 14.76 4.50
CA ARG A 120 -18.76 15.35 3.20
C ARG A 120 -19.63 16.58 2.95
N GLN A 121 -19.02 17.66 2.48
CA GLN A 121 -19.71 18.90 2.11
C GLN A 121 -19.86 18.97 0.60
N ALA A 122 -21.06 19.35 0.13
CA ALA A 122 -21.26 19.69 -1.27
C ALA A 122 -20.50 20.97 -1.62
N PHE A 123 -19.83 20.98 -2.77
CA PHE A 123 -19.09 22.15 -3.21
C PHE A 123 -20.00 23.38 -3.33
N GLY A 124 -19.62 24.49 -2.68
CA GLY A 124 -20.40 25.74 -2.67
C GLY A 124 -21.52 25.83 -1.61
N ALA A 125 -21.72 24.81 -0.78
CA ALA A 125 -22.66 24.88 0.34
C ALA A 125 -22.10 25.76 1.49
N GLY A 126 -22.94 26.56 2.14
CA GLY A 126 -22.56 27.44 3.26
C GLY A 126 -22.48 26.77 4.64
N GLY A 127 -22.50 25.43 4.71
CA GLY A 127 -22.44 24.66 5.95
C GLY A 127 -22.10 23.18 5.70
N CYS A 128 -21.82 22.44 6.78
CA CYS A 128 -21.77 20.97 6.77
C CYS A 128 -23.20 20.41 6.84
N CYS A 129 -23.52 19.22 6.33
CA CYS A 129 -22.80 18.33 5.41
C CYS A 129 -23.85 17.80 4.41
N ALA A 130 -23.44 17.51 3.17
CA ALA A 130 -24.32 16.89 2.19
C ALA A 130 -24.63 15.44 2.57
N THR A 131 -23.61 14.73 3.05
CA THR A 131 -23.73 13.39 3.62
C THR A 131 -22.87 13.30 4.88
N SER A 132 -23.44 12.75 5.95
CA SER A 132 -22.78 12.64 7.25
C SER A 132 -23.23 11.39 8.01
N GLY A 133 -22.43 10.98 8.98
CA GLY A 133 -22.82 9.93 9.92
C GLY A 133 -21.79 9.70 11.02
N VAL A 134 -22.29 9.22 12.16
CA VAL A 134 -21.49 8.52 13.17
C VAL A 134 -21.76 7.04 13.04
N TYR A 135 -20.71 6.26 12.87
CA TYR A 135 -20.77 4.82 12.66
C TYR A 135 -20.03 4.10 13.78
N THR A 136 -20.56 2.96 14.19
CA THR A 136 -19.92 2.10 15.19
C THR A 136 -19.75 0.69 14.66
N SER A 137 -18.65 0.04 15.05
CA SER A 137 -18.37 -1.35 14.74
C SER A 137 -17.60 -2.03 15.87
N GLY A 138 -17.94 -3.29 16.16
CA GLY A 138 -17.21 -4.13 17.13
C GLY A 138 -16.17 -5.05 16.48
N ASP A 139 -16.19 -5.17 15.15
CA ASP A 139 -15.36 -6.12 14.39
C ASP A 139 -14.63 -5.47 13.19
N GLY A 140 -14.89 -4.18 12.93
CA GLY A 140 -14.33 -3.41 11.83
C GLY A 140 -14.92 -3.73 10.46
N ARG A 141 -15.96 -4.57 10.38
CA ARG A 141 -16.58 -4.99 9.11
C ARG A 141 -18.07 -4.72 9.07
N ASN A 142 -18.75 -4.98 10.18
CA ASN A 142 -20.17 -4.71 10.34
C ASN A 142 -20.34 -3.35 11.02
N TRP A 143 -20.91 -2.40 10.28
CA TRP A 143 -21.07 -1.02 10.72
C TRP A 143 -22.53 -0.69 10.99
N LYS A 144 -22.76 0.07 12.06
CA LYS A 144 -24.08 0.60 12.41
C LYS A 144 -24.00 2.12 12.49
N LYS A 145 -24.84 2.80 11.71
CA LYS A 145 -25.03 4.24 11.83
C LYS A 145 -25.84 4.52 13.10
N ILE A 146 -25.30 5.36 13.99
CA ILE A 146 -25.93 5.69 15.28
C ILE A 146 -26.41 7.14 15.37
N ALA A 147 -25.88 8.02 14.54
CA ALA A 147 -26.30 9.41 14.48
C ALA A 147 -26.01 10.01 13.09
N ASN A 148 -26.73 11.09 12.79
CA ASN A 148 -26.39 12.04 11.73
C ASN A 148 -25.95 13.34 12.41
N TRP A 149 -25.17 14.15 11.68
CA TRP A 149 -24.77 15.50 12.09
C TRP A 149 -25.57 16.53 11.29
#